data_AF-A0A2N1S5H8-F1
#
_entry.id   AF-A0A2N1S5H8-F1
#
_cell.length_a   1.000
_cell.length_b   1.000
_cell.length_c   1.000
_cell.angle_alpha   90.00
_cell.angle_beta   90.00
_cell.angle_gamma   90.00
#
_symmetry.space_group_name_H-M   'P 1'
#
loop_
_entity.id
_entity.type
_entity.pdbx_description
1 polymer ?
#
loop_
_entity_poly.entity_id
_entity_poly.type
_entity_poly.pdbx_seq_one_letter_code
_entity_poly.pdbx_strand_id
1 'polypeptide(L)'
;MARKIIREHNATNQIENSISAESEEMPAVVGVNEKFDALREFLAFNKTEWSEIFGVSRVAIYSWIKHEMEPLKENSEKIAAIFHLVKGIPNRNGGDAISRGYLIQPITRLQKSVYEFFKSPGEEILAIEDLSDILRGLSLMTQKNNDRMKRIPGGSKYSEWNLDNNLRNLSR
;
A
#
# COMPACT_ATOMS: atom_id res chain seq x y z
N MET A 1 12.89 69.09 12.20
CA MET A 1 11.52 69.64 12.04
C MET A 1 10.54 68.48 11.93
N ALA A 2 9.35 68.64 12.52
CA ALA A 2 8.48 67.57 12.99
C ALA A 2 7.29 67.26 12.05
N ARG A 3 6.81 65.99 12.16
CA ARG A 3 5.42 65.49 12.05
C ARG A 3 4.64 65.70 10.75
N LYS A 4 4.13 64.60 10.17
CA LYS A 4 2.67 64.33 10.11
C LYS A 4 2.34 62.86 9.77
N ILE A 5 1.59 62.25 10.67
CA ILE A 5 0.80 61.02 10.46
C ILE A 5 -0.55 61.46 9.90
N ILE A 6 -1.05 60.83 8.82
CA ILE A 6 -2.49 60.68 8.54
C ILE A 6 -2.71 59.28 7.94
N ARG A 7 -3.59 58.51 8.61
CA ARG A 7 -4.17 57.21 8.25
C ARG A 7 -5.23 57.36 7.14
N GLU A 8 -5.68 56.20 6.65
CA GLU A 8 -6.99 55.87 6.02
C GLU A 8 -6.79 55.21 4.63
N HIS A 9 -7.41 54.09 4.23
CA HIS A 9 -8.50 53.27 4.77
C HIS A 9 -8.40 51.83 4.21
N ASN A 10 -9.02 50.89 4.92
CA ASN A 10 -9.15 49.44 4.69
C ASN A 10 -9.79 48.99 3.35
N ALA A 11 -9.54 47.71 3.04
CA ALA A 11 -10.28 46.73 2.21
C ALA A 11 -9.44 46.25 1.00
N THR A 12 -8.99 45.00 0.92
CA THR A 12 -9.86 43.83 0.79
C THR A 12 -9.13 42.55 1.17
N ASN A 13 -9.83 41.75 1.98
CA ASN A 13 -9.73 40.32 2.24
C ASN A 13 -9.00 39.49 1.18
N GLN A 14 -8.05 38.66 1.62
CA GLN A 14 -8.18 37.19 1.76
C GLN A 14 -8.13 36.41 0.44
N ILE A 15 -7.58 35.19 0.52
CA ILE A 15 -7.24 34.25 -0.56
C ILE A 15 -5.87 34.67 -1.13
N GLU A 16 -4.76 34.05 -0.76
CA GLU A 16 -4.46 32.63 -0.98
C GLU A 16 -3.70 32.05 0.23
N ASN A 17 -4.45 31.34 1.07
CA ASN A 17 -3.90 30.24 1.84
C ASN A 17 -4.12 28.97 1.00
N SER A 18 -3.41 27.89 1.33
CA SER A 18 -3.46 26.53 0.75
C SER A 18 -2.51 26.35 -0.44
N ILE A 19 -1.54 25.43 -0.46
CA ILE A 19 -1.42 24.15 0.22
C ILE A 19 0.09 23.89 0.41
N SER A 20 0.61 24.13 1.62
CA SER A 20 1.80 23.38 2.03
C SER A 20 1.31 21.97 2.29
N ALA A 21 1.59 21.06 1.36
CA ALA A 21 1.42 19.64 1.60
C ALA A 21 2.39 19.27 2.73
N GLU A 22 1.92 19.31 3.97
CA GLU A 22 2.54 18.62 5.08
C GLU A 22 2.60 17.15 4.67
N SER A 23 3.76 16.74 4.15
CA SER A 23 4.15 15.35 4.12
C SER A 23 4.18 14.91 5.59
N GLU A 24 3.10 14.28 6.06
CA GLU A 24 3.09 13.56 7.32
C GLU A 24 4.27 12.57 7.28
N GLU A 25 5.38 12.95 7.89
CA GLU A 25 6.46 12.01 8.17
C GLU A 25 5.87 10.94 9.08
N MET A 26 5.97 9.69 8.62
CA MET A 26 5.55 8.54 9.41
C MET A 26 6.14 8.61 10.81
N PRO A 27 5.42 8.15 11.85
CA PRO A 27 6.06 7.89 13.15
C PRO A 27 7.29 7.02 12.89
N ALA A 28 8.43 7.39 13.48
CA ALA A 28 9.68 6.69 13.26
C ALA A 28 9.47 5.19 13.53
N VAL A 29 9.41 4.37 12.47
CA VAL A 29 9.28 2.92 12.59
C VAL A 29 10.66 2.39 12.97
N VAL A 30 10.90 2.24 14.28
CA VAL A 30 12.25 1.96 14.80
C VAL A 30 12.57 0.47 14.76
N GLY A 31 11.66 -0.41 15.21
CA GLY A 31 11.92 -1.84 15.35
C GLY A 31 11.60 -2.70 14.12
N VAL A 32 12.13 -3.93 14.11
CA VAL A 32 12.00 -4.86 12.98
C VAL A 32 10.56 -5.39 12.86
N ASN A 33 9.90 -5.66 13.99
CA ASN A 33 8.52 -6.16 13.99
C ASN A 33 7.55 -5.08 13.49
N GLU A 34 7.76 -3.82 13.84
CA GLU A 34 6.96 -2.69 13.34
C GLU A 34 7.17 -2.47 11.84
N LYS A 35 8.40 -2.66 11.33
CA LYS A 35 8.66 -2.67 9.88
C LYS A 35 7.91 -3.82 9.22
N PHE A 36 7.90 -5.00 9.83
CA PHE A 36 7.18 -6.15 9.31
C PHE A 36 5.66 -5.93 9.31
N ASP A 37 5.11 -5.30 10.34
CA ASP A 37 3.68 -4.95 10.37
C ASP A 37 3.31 -3.94 9.29
N ALA A 38 4.11 -2.89 9.11
CA ALA A 38 3.91 -1.94 8.02
C ALA A 38 3.99 -2.61 6.64
N LEU A 39 4.87 -3.60 6.47
CA LEU A 39 4.91 -4.40 5.26
C LEU A 39 3.66 -5.25 5.08
N ARG A 40 3.14 -5.87 6.14
CA ARG A 40 1.92 -6.68 6.09
C ARG A 40 0.67 -5.86 5.77
N GLU A 41 0.61 -4.64 6.28
CA GLU A 41 -0.49 -3.71 5.99
C GLU A 41 -0.46 -3.27 4.53
N PHE A 42 0.72 -3.01 3.98
CA PHE A 42 0.84 -2.55 2.61
C PHE A 42 0.80 -3.68 1.57
N LEU A 43 1.46 -4.80 1.86
CA LEU A 43 1.56 -5.99 1.02
C LEU A 43 0.62 -7.04 1.60
N ALA A 44 -0.56 -7.19 0.97
CA ALA A 44 -1.65 -8.06 1.42
C ALA A 44 -1.36 -9.58 1.26
N PHE A 45 -0.12 -10.01 1.49
CA PHE A 45 0.25 -11.41 1.56
C PHE A 45 -0.33 -12.06 2.82
N ASN A 46 -0.78 -13.29 2.67
CA ASN A 46 -1.24 -14.11 3.78
C ASN A 46 -0.05 -14.70 4.56
N LYS A 47 -0.34 -15.34 5.69
CA LYS A 47 0.70 -15.87 6.60
C LYS A 47 1.54 -16.99 5.97
N THR A 48 0.95 -17.79 5.08
CA THR A 48 1.68 -18.83 4.34
C THR A 48 2.64 -18.20 3.35
N GLU A 49 2.19 -17.17 2.63
CA GLU A 49 3.03 -16.44 1.68
C GLU A 49 4.19 -15.75 2.39
N TRP A 50 3.96 -15.12 3.54
CA TRP A 50 5.05 -14.57 4.36
C TRP A 50 6.04 -15.64 4.81
N SER A 51 5.55 -16.82 5.20
CA SER A 51 6.42 -17.93 5.59
C SER A 51 7.31 -18.40 4.43
N GLU A 52 6.76 -18.45 3.21
CA GLU A 52 7.51 -18.79 2.01
C GLU A 52 8.50 -17.70 1.57
N ILE A 53 8.11 -16.42 1.67
CA ILE A 53 8.97 -15.27 1.36
C ILE A 53 10.22 -15.29 2.25
N PHE A 54 10.08 -15.57 3.54
CA PHE A 54 11.18 -15.57 4.50
C PHE A 54 11.82 -16.94 4.71
N GLY A 55 11.32 -18.00 4.08
CA GLY A 55 11.85 -19.36 4.28
C GLY A 55 11.75 -19.86 5.73
N VAL A 56 10.76 -19.39 6.49
CA VAL A 56 10.54 -19.74 7.90
C VAL A 56 9.22 -20.48 8.10
N SER A 57 9.01 -21.04 9.28
CA SER A 57 7.72 -21.65 9.62
C SER A 57 6.62 -20.59 9.79
N ARG A 58 5.35 -20.96 9.55
CA ARG A 58 4.21 -20.08 9.86
C ARG A 58 4.18 -19.67 11.34
N VAL A 59 4.64 -20.53 12.25
CA VAL A 59 4.71 -20.24 13.69
C VAL A 59 5.65 -19.05 13.95
N ALA A 60 6.81 -19.00 13.30
CA ALA A 60 7.72 -17.86 13.40
C ALA A 60 7.03 -16.57 12.92
N ILE A 61 6.32 -16.61 11.79
CA ILE A 61 5.52 -15.47 11.32
C ILE A 61 4.48 -15.03 12.35
N TYR A 62 3.77 -15.96 13.00
CA TYR A 62 2.83 -15.60 14.08
C TYR A 62 3.53 -14.93 15.26
N SER A 63 4.70 -15.42 15.68
CA SER A 63 5.45 -14.83 16.78
C SER A 63 5.97 -13.43 16.45
N TRP A 64 6.39 -13.17 15.20
CA TRP A 64 6.78 -11.83 14.75
C TRP A 64 5.58 -10.87 14.77
N ILE A 65 4.41 -11.31 14.28
CA ILE A 65 3.16 -10.54 14.29
C ILE A 65 2.70 -10.17 15.71
N LYS A 66 2.94 -11.06 16.67
CA LYS A 66 2.61 -10.82 18.08
C LYS A 66 3.72 -10.14 18.87
N HIS A 67 4.85 -9.86 18.22
CA HIS A 67 6.05 -9.31 18.85
C HIS A 67 6.59 -10.18 20.00
N GLU A 68 6.31 -11.49 19.96
CA GLU A 68 6.79 -12.48 20.94
C GLU A 68 8.24 -12.91 20.65
N MET A 69 8.69 -12.70 19.41
CA MET A 69 10.02 -13.06 18.93
C MET A 69 10.47 -12.04 17.88
N GLU A 70 11.75 -11.70 17.88
CA GLU A 70 12.35 -10.93 16.78
C GLU A 70 12.87 -11.84 15.66
N PRO A 71 12.78 -11.40 14.40
CA PRO A 71 13.39 -12.12 13.28
C PRO A 71 14.90 -12.22 13.43
N LEU A 72 15.46 -13.38 13.08
CA LEU A 72 16.91 -13.57 13.01
C LEU A 72 17.56 -12.58 12.04
N LYS A 73 18.87 -12.34 12.18
CA LYS A 73 19.63 -11.32 11.44
C LYS A 73 19.31 -11.27 9.94
N GLU A 74 19.38 -12.41 9.25
CA GLU A 74 19.10 -12.49 7.80
C GLU A 74 17.67 -12.04 7.45
N ASN A 75 16.67 -12.48 8.23
CA ASN A 75 15.29 -12.08 8.05
C ASN A 75 15.06 -10.60 8.40
N SER A 76 15.74 -10.10 9.43
CA SER A 76 15.72 -8.69 9.81
C SER A 76 16.28 -7.80 8.69
N GLU A 77 17.39 -8.20 8.07
CA GLU A 77 17.99 -7.50 6.92
C GLU A 77 17.05 -7.52 5.71
N LYS A 78 16.42 -8.66 5.42
CA LYS A 78 15.45 -8.79 4.34
C LYS A 78 14.18 -7.96 4.60
N ILE A 79 13.67 -7.94 5.82
CA ILE A 79 12.54 -7.07 6.23
C ILE A 79 12.93 -5.60 6.00
N ALA A 80 14.14 -5.20 6.42
CA ALA A 80 14.61 -3.83 6.23
C ALA A 80 14.74 -3.45 4.74
N ALA A 81 15.23 -4.37 3.90
CA ALA A 81 15.34 -4.18 2.46
C ALA A 81 13.96 -3.96 1.80
N ILE A 82 12.99 -4.83 2.07
CA ILE A 82 11.63 -4.69 1.53
C ILE A 82 10.98 -3.42 2.08
N PHE A 83 11.15 -3.11 3.37
CA PHE A 83 10.63 -1.89 3.98
C PHE A 83 11.21 -0.63 3.34
N HIS A 84 12.50 -0.63 2.99
CA HIS A 84 13.14 0.48 2.30
C HIS A 84 12.51 0.78 0.94
N LEU A 85 12.12 -0.24 0.20
CA LEU A 85 11.44 -0.08 -1.10
C LEU A 85 10.04 0.50 -0.92
N VAL A 86 9.33 0.06 0.11
CA VAL A 86 7.93 0.40 0.34
C VAL A 86 7.77 1.75 1.03
N LYS A 87 8.74 2.21 1.85
CA LYS A 87 8.69 3.53 2.52
C LYS A 87 8.73 4.69 1.53
N GLY A 88 9.34 4.50 0.36
CA GLY A 88 9.45 5.52 -0.68
C GLY A 88 8.19 5.70 -1.53
N ILE A 89 7.14 4.91 -1.31
CA ILE A 89 5.91 4.96 -2.11
C ILE A 89 4.96 5.98 -1.47
N PRO A 90 4.74 7.15 -2.11
CA PRO A 90 3.86 8.18 -1.56
C PRO A 90 2.42 7.68 -1.53
N ASN A 91 1.63 8.23 -0.61
CA ASN A 91 0.18 8.00 -0.52
C ASN A 91 -0.26 6.62 0.02
N ARG A 92 0.43 6.15 1.08
CA ARG A 92 -0.12 5.11 1.98
C ARG A 92 -1.40 5.57 2.70
N ASN A 93 -1.68 6.87 2.66
CA ASN A 93 -2.74 7.57 3.40
C ASN A 93 -4.17 7.14 3.01
N GLY A 94 -4.33 6.27 2.02
CA GLY A 94 -5.60 5.61 1.73
C GLY A 94 -5.87 4.34 2.55
N GLY A 95 -4.91 3.83 3.34
CA GLY A 95 -5.06 2.56 4.08
C GLY A 95 -5.21 1.32 3.18
N ASP A 96 -5.14 1.50 1.86
CA ASP A 96 -5.41 0.45 0.89
C ASP A 96 -4.13 -0.33 0.62
N ALA A 97 -4.05 -1.52 1.20
CA ALA A 97 -3.08 -2.55 0.84
C ALA A 97 -3.11 -2.80 -0.68
N ILE A 98 -1.96 -3.07 -1.30
CA ILE A 98 -1.94 -3.54 -2.68
C ILE A 98 -2.77 -4.82 -2.75
N SER A 99 -3.73 -4.87 -3.69
CA SER A 99 -4.57 -6.05 -3.87
C SER A 99 -3.69 -7.29 -4.09
N ARG A 100 -3.94 -8.33 -3.29
CA ARG A 100 -3.20 -9.60 -3.37
C ARG A 100 -3.18 -10.16 -4.80
N GLY A 101 -4.25 -9.98 -5.56
CA GLY A 101 -4.34 -10.42 -6.96
C GLY A 101 -3.23 -9.82 -7.84
N TYR A 102 -2.84 -8.57 -7.61
CA TYR A 102 -1.75 -7.93 -8.35
C TYR A 102 -0.36 -8.38 -7.88
N LEU A 103 -0.22 -8.80 -6.62
CA LEU A 103 1.05 -9.24 -6.06
C LEU A 103 1.46 -10.64 -6.52
N ILE A 104 0.48 -11.51 -6.80
CA ILE A 104 0.70 -12.92 -7.20
C ILE A 104 0.68 -13.12 -8.73
N GLN A 105 0.27 -12.11 -9.50
CA GLN A 105 0.27 -12.19 -10.96
C GLN A 105 1.67 -11.86 -11.51
N PRO A 106 2.11 -12.52 -12.60
CA PRO A 106 3.36 -12.18 -13.27
C PRO A 106 3.37 -10.73 -13.76
N ILE A 107 4.49 -10.04 -13.54
CA ILE A 107 4.71 -8.68 -14.02
C ILE A 107 5.75 -8.73 -15.13
N THR A 108 5.41 -8.23 -16.33
CA THR A 108 6.27 -8.30 -17.51
C THR A 108 7.67 -7.75 -17.27
N ARG A 109 7.80 -6.66 -16.50
CA ARG A 109 9.11 -6.07 -16.15
C ARG A 109 9.96 -6.95 -15.24
N LEU A 110 9.34 -7.77 -14.39
CA LEU A 110 10.03 -8.67 -13.47
C LEU A 110 10.20 -10.10 -14.03
N GLN A 111 9.46 -10.45 -15.08
CA GLN A 111 9.33 -11.83 -15.61
C GLN A 111 8.80 -12.86 -14.59
N LYS A 112 8.34 -12.39 -13.43
CA LYS A 112 7.73 -13.16 -12.34
C LYS A 112 6.79 -12.27 -11.53
N SER A 113 6.05 -12.84 -10.60
CA SER A 113 5.22 -12.08 -9.66
C SER A 113 6.06 -11.36 -8.60
N VAL A 114 5.50 -10.33 -7.95
CA VAL A 114 6.15 -9.70 -6.77
C VAL A 114 6.34 -10.73 -5.66
N TYR A 115 5.35 -11.62 -5.51
CA TYR A 115 5.42 -12.74 -4.57
C TYR A 115 6.67 -13.61 -4.78
N GLU A 116 6.85 -14.12 -5.99
CA GLU A 116 8.01 -14.94 -6.34
C GLU A 116 9.31 -14.14 -6.26
N PHE A 117 9.26 -12.86 -6.62
CA PHE A 117 10.41 -11.98 -6.53
C PHE A 117 10.91 -11.84 -5.08
N PHE A 118 10.02 -11.61 -4.13
CA PHE A 118 10.41 -11.47 -2.73
C PHE A 118 10.90 -12.76 -2.06
N LYS A 119 10.79 -13.92 -2.70
CA LYS A 119 11.47 -15.14 -2.23
C LYS A 119 12.99 -15.07 -2.41
N SER A 120 13.50 -14.23 -3.32
CA SER A 120 14.94 -13.98 -3.48
C SER A 120 15.60 -13.41 -2.21
N PRO A 121 16.92 -13.57 -2.04
CA PRO A 121 17.70 -12.91 -1.00
C PRO A 121 17.51 -11.38 -0.98
N GLY A 122 17.70 -10.75 0.19
CA GLY A 122 17.50 -9.31 0.38
C GLY A 122 18.38 -8.43 -0.53
N GLU A 123 19.60 -8.87 -0.84
CA GLU A 123 20.52 -8.15 -1.73
C GLU A 123 20.00 -8.07 -3.17
N GLU A 124 19.43 -9.16 -3.69
CA GLU A 124 18.80 -9.18 -5.01
C GLU A 124 17.57 -8.27 -5.07
N ILE A 125 16.84 -8.14 -3.96
CA ILE A 125 15.65 -7.29 -3.85
C ILE A 125 16.04 -5.81 -4.03
N LEU A 126 17.16 -5.39 -3.44
CA LEU A 126 17.65 -4.02 -3.55
C LEU A 126 18.32 -3.71 -4.89
N ALA A 127 18.78 -4.74 -5.61
CA ALA A 127 19.43 -4.58 -6.91
C ALA A 127 18.48 -4.19 -8.05
N ILE A 128 17.16 -4.35 -7.88
CA ILE A 128 16.18 -3.93 -8.89
C ILE A 128 15.78 -2.47 -8.65
N GLU A 129 16.36 -1.57 -9.45
CA GLU A 129 16.08 -0.13 -9.40
C GLU A 129 14.59 0.20 -9.59
N ASP A 130 13.91 -0.55 -10.45
CA ASP A 130 12.52 -0.28 -10.85
C ASP A 130 11.45 -0.81 -9.87
N LEU A 131 11.84 -1.55 -8.83
CA LEU A 131 10.88 -2.29 -8.02
C LEU A 131 9.94 -1.37 -7.22
N SER A 132 10.46 -0.28 -6.68
CA SER A 132 9.64 0.74 -6.01
C SER A 132 8.61 1.37 -6.96
N ASP A 133 8.98 1.62 -8.21
CA ASP A 133 8.07 2.15 -9.23
C ASP A 133 6.98 1.15 -9.62
N ILE A 134 7.34 -0.15 -9.70
CA ILE A 134 6.39 -1.23 -9.95
C ILE A 134 5.37 -1.30 -8.81
N LEU A 135 5.83 -1.35 -7.56
CA LEU A 135 4.96 -1.39 -6.38
C LEU A 135 4.05 -0.16 -6.29
N ARG A 136 4.56 1.03 -6.61
CA ARG A 136 3.75 2.26 -6.74
C ARG A 136 2.66 2.10 -7.79
N GLY A 137 2.99 1.55 -8.96
CA GLY A 137 2.03 1.28 -10.03
C GLY A 137 0.90 0.34 -9.58
N LEU A 138 1.24 -0.74 -8.88
CA LEU A 138 0.24 -1.69 -8.36
C LEU A 138 -0.66 -1.07 -7.28
N SER A 139 -0.11 -0.21 -6.43
CA SER A 139 -0.87 0.55 -5.45
C SER A 139 -1.89 1.47 -6.13
N LEU A 140 -1.46 2.25 -7.13
CA LEU A 140 -2.36 3.11 -7.91
C LEU A 140 -3.45 2.32 -8.66
N MET A 141 -3.11 1.16 -9.21
CA MET A 141 -4.09 0.26 -9.83
C MET A 141 -5.14 -0.23 -8.82
N THR A 142 -4.70 -0.57 -7.61
CA THR A 142 -5.59 -0.97 -6.52
C THR A 142 -6.55 0.15 -6.13
N GLN A 143 -6.02 1.35 -5.89
CA GLN A 143 -6.83 2.53 -5.55
C GLN A 143 -7.86 2.83 -6.64
N LYS A 144 -7.45 2.86 -7.91
CA LYS A 144 -8.36 3.08 -9.05
C LYS A 144 -9.46 2.02 -9.12
N ASN A 145 -9.15 0.77 -8.81
CA ASN A 145 -10.14 -0.30 -8.78
C ASN A 145 -11.12 -0.13 -7.61
N ASN A 146 -10.63 0.22 -6.42
CA ASN A 146 -11.45 0.48 -5.24
C ASN A 146 -12.39 1.68 -5.47
N ASP A 147 -11.89 2.76 -6.05
CA ASP A 147 -12.69 3.93 -6.40
C ASP A 147 -13.77 3.60 -7.43
N ARG A 148 -13.44 2.77 -8.43
CA ARG A 148 -14.42 2.26 -9.39
C ARG A 148 -15.51 1.48 -8.68
N MET A 149 -15.16 0.58 -7.77
CA MET A 149 -16.14 -0.21 -6.99
C MET A 149 -17.02 0.67 -6.10
N LYS A 150 -16.46 1.70 -5.45
CA LYS A 150 -17.21 2.66 -4.62
C LYS A 150 -18.19 3.52 -5.43
N ARG A 151 -17.85 3.81 -6.70
CA ARG A 151 -18.71 4.58 -7.62
C ARG A 151 -19.83 3.77 -8.25
N ILE A 152 -19.88 2.45 -8.06
CA ILE A 152 -21.03 1.62 -8.46
C ILE A 152 -22.12 1.83 -7.40
N PRO A 153 -23.20 2.59 -7.68
CA PRO A 153 -24.20 2.89 -6.67
C PRO A 153 -25.07 1.65 -6.45
N GLY A 154 -24.95 1.04 -5.26
CA GLY A 154 -25.84 -0.02 -4.79
C GLY A 154 -25.64 -1.36 -5.49
N GLY A 155 -25.97 -2.43 -4.77
CA GLY A 155 -25.97 -3.82 -5.23
C GLY A 155 -26.26 -3.94 -6.72
N SER A 156 -25.31 -4.57 -7.40
CA SER A 156 -25.35 -4.81 -8.83
C SER A 156 -26.76 -5.15 -9.33
N LYS A 157 -27.13 -4.66 -10.51
CA LYS A 157 -28.16 -5.29 -11.36
C LYS A 157 -27.94 -6.80 -11.60
N TYR A 158 -26.85 -7.39 -11.10
CA TYR A 158 -26.61 -8.83 -11.07
C TYR A 158 -27.27 -9.57 -9.90
N SER A 159 -27.88 -8.92 -8.90
CA SER A 159 -28.74 -9.65 -7.94
C SER A 159 -30.01 -10.18 -8.61
N GLU A 160 -30.40 -9.60 -9.74
CA GLU A 160 -31.45 -10.09 -10.62
C GLU A 160 -30.96 -11.14 -11.63
N TRP A 161 -29.66 -11.45 -11.69
CA TRP A 161 -29.11 -12.53 -12.53
C TRP A 161 -28.93 -13.80 -11.70
N ASN A 162 -29.99 -14.20 -11.01
CA ASN A 162 -30.08 -15.51 -10.36
C ASN A 162 -30.65 -16.55 -11.35
N LEU A 163 -30.32 -17.84 -11.12
CA LEU A 163 -30.75 -18.96 -11.97
C LEU A 163 -32.27 -18.92 -12.23
N ASP A 164 -33.05 -18.48 -11.25
CA ASP A 164 -34.50 -18.33 -11.32
C ASP A 164 -34.97 -17.31 -12.38
N ASN A 165 -34.28 -16.18 -12.54
CA ASN A 165 -34.62 -15.21 -13.58
C ASN A 165 -34.27 -15.69 -15.00
N ASN A 166 -33.19 -16.45 -15.15
CA ASN A 166 -32.83 -17.04 -16.43
C ASN A 166 -33.82 -18.14 -16.85
N LEU A 167 -34.27 -18.99 -15.91
CA LEU A 167 -35.27 -20.02 -16.18
C LEU A 167 -36.64 -19.43 -16.56
N ARG A 168 -37.04 -18.31 -15.95
CA ARG A 168 -38.28 -17.60 -16.29
C ARG A 168 -38.29 -17.00 -17.69
N ASN A 169 -37.14 -16.50 -18.16
CA ASN A 169 -37.02 -15.89 -19.49
C ASN A 169 -36.84 -16.90 -20.63
N LEU A 170 -36.51 -18.15 -20.32
CA LEU A 170 -36.43 -19.26 -21.29
C LEU A 170 -37.77 -19.97 -21.53
N SER A 171 -38.82 -19.61 -20.78
CA SER A 171 -40.14 -20.25 -20.85
C SER A 171 -41.15 -19.46 -21.72
N ARG A 172 -40.68 -18.59 -22.63
CA ARG A 172 -41.52 -17.85 -23.58
C ARG A 172 -41.27 -18.28 -25.01
#